data_AF-A0A7W0P4J1-F1
#
_entry.id   AF-A0A7W0P4J1-F1
#
_cell.length_a   1.000
_cell.length_b   1.000
_cell.length_c   1.000
_cell.angle_alpha   90.00
_cell.angle_beta   90.00
_cell.angle_gamma   90.00
#
_symmetry.space_group_name_H-M   'P 1'
#
loop_
_entity.id
_entity.type
_entity.pdbx_description
1 polymer ?
#
loop_
_entity_poly.entity_id
_entity_poly.type
_entity_poly.pdbx_seq_one_letter_code
_entity_poly.pdbx_strand_id
1 'polypeptide(L)'
;MAKVLVFDVNETLLDLAVLRAPFDSAFGDAAPLGEWFARLLHGSLVATVTDSYEDFASIGRRALDAVASRRGRKLEPAERDAILATMLELPAHPEVPDALRRLKGTETPIRLTTCIFRVTCDATPRREASAGT
;
A
#
# COMPACT_ATOMS: atom_id res chain seq x y z
N MET A 1 30.41 -10.04 -7.14
CA MET A 1 29.43 -10.07 -6.02
C MET A 1 28.06 -9.79 -6.57
N ALA A 2 27.02 -10.50 -6.09
CA ALA A 2 25.64 -10.15 -6.41
C ALA A 2 25.24 -8.87 -5.65
N LYS A 3 24.58 -7.93 -6.32
CA LYS A 3 24.05 -6.72 -5.67
C LYS A 3 22.61 -7.01 -5.23
N VAL A 4 22.26 -6.58 -4.02
CA VAL A 4 20.88 -6.64 -3.52
C VAL A 4 20.29 -5.26 -3.62
N LEU A 5 19.12 -5.15 -4.27
CA LEU A 5 18.31 -3.94 -4.28
C LEU A 5 17.05 -4.22 -3.47
N VAL A 6 16.85 -3.41 -2.44
CA VAL A 6 15.68 -3.48 -1.59
C VAL A 6 14.80 -2.28 -1.92
N PHE A 7 13.55 -2.54 -2.27
CA PHE A 7 12.57 -1.50 -2.57
C PHE A 7 11.57 -1.39 -1.44
N ASP A 8 11.24 -0.15 -1.08
CA ASP A 8 9.98 0.09 -0.39
C ASP A 8 8.81 -0.15 -1.36
N VAL A 9 7.61 -0.42 -0.84
CA VAL A 9 6.43 -0.80 -1.65
C VAL A 9 5.45 0.34 -1.77
N ASN A 10 4.89 0.76 -0.64
CA ASN A 10 3.81 1.74 -0.61
C ASN A 10 4.37 3.09 -1.07
N GLU A 11 3.68 3.75 -2.01
CA GLU A 11 4.08 4.98 -2.68
C GLU A 11 5.33 4.89 -3.57
N THR A 12 6.28 3.98 -3.29
CA THR A 12 7.50 3.80 -4.12
C THR A 12 7.25 2.93 -5.35
N LEU A 13 6.67 1.74 -5.15
CA LEU A 13 6.31 0.83 -6.24
C LEU A 13 4.82 0.89 -6.58
N LEU A 14 4.00 1.14 -5.57
CA LEU A 14 2.54 1.18 -5.68
C LEU A 14 2.02 2.60 -5.53
N ASP A 15 1.03 2.97 -6.34
CA ASP A 15 0.52 4.33 -6.46
C ASP A 15 -0.61 4.60 -5.45
N LEU A 16 -0.39 5.53 -4.51
CA LEU A 16 -1.44 5.96 -3.59
C LEU A 16 -2.47 6.91 -4.23
N ALA A 17 -2.26 7.38 -5.47
CA ALA A 17 -3.20 8.32 -6.10
C ALA A 17 -4.61 7.72 -6.27
N VAL A 18 -4.75 6.39 -6.36
CA VAL A 18 -6.06 5.72 -6.41
C VAL A 18 -6.89 5.91 -5.13
N LEU A 19 -6.25 6.19 -4.00
CA LEU A 19 -6.94 6.49 -2.75
C LEU A 19 -7.58 7.88 -2.75
N ARG A 20 -7.27 8.75 -3.71
CA ARG A 20 -7.91 10.07 -3.80
C ARG A 20 -9.42 9.95 -3.92
N ALA A 21 -9.93 9.03 -4.74
CA ALA A 21 -11.36 8.83 -4.96
C ALA A 21 -12.13 8.42 -3.68
N PRO A 22 -11.71 7.38 -2.91
CA PRO A 22 -12.40 7.05 -1.67
C PRO A 22 -12.22 8.14 -0.59
N PHE A 23 -11.12 8.90 -0.59
CA PHE A 23 -11.00 10.09 0.27
C PHE A 23 -11.94 11.23 -0.14
N ASP A 24 -12.06 11.55 -1.42
CA ASP A 24 -13.01 12.54 -1.94
C ASP A 24 -14.44 12.15 -1.56
N SER A 25 -14.80 10.86 -1.68
CA SER A 25 -16.11 10.35 -1.29
C SER A 25 -16.37 10.52 0.23
N ALA A 26 -15.41 10.13 1.06
CA ALA A 26 -15.56 10.15 2.52
C ALA A 26 -15.47 11.56 3.13
N PHE A 27 -14.55 12.39 2.65
CA PHE A 27 -14.22 13.70 3.22
C PHE A 27 -14.74 14.88 2.42
N GLY A 28 -15.18 14.67 1.17
CA GLY A 28 -15.52 15.74 0.23
C GLY A 28 -14.29 16.42 -0.40
N ASP A 29 -13.09 15.92 -0.09
CA ASP A 29 -11.78 16.40 -0.56
C ASP A 29 -10.71 15.34 -0.27
N ALA A 30 -9.80 15.11 -1.23
CA ALA A 30 -8.67 14.20 -1.15
C ALA A 30 -7.46 14.76 -0.37
N ALA A 31 -7.43 16.06 -0.03
CA ALA A 31 -6.35 16.67 0.76
C ALA A 31 -5.97 15.93 2.06
N PRO A 32 -6.90 15.27 2.80
CA PRO A 32 -6.55 14.53 4.03
C PRO A 32 -5.72 13.26 3.80
N LEU A 33 -5.58 12.79 2.55
CA LEU A 33 -4.81 11.58 2.20
C LEU A 33 -3.38 11.64 2.77
N GLY A 34 -2.65 12.72 2.48
CA GLY A 34 -1.26 12.86 2.91
C GLY A 34 -1.11 12.90 4.43
N GLU A 35 -2.02 13.60 5.12
CA GLU A 35 -2.06 13.64 6.58
C GLU A 35 -2.34 12.26 7.18
N TRP A 36 -3.31 11.53 6.60
CA TRP A 36 -3.64 10.18 7.01
C TRP A 36 -2.44 9.23 6.85
N PHE A 37 -1.80 9.24 5.69
CA PHE A 37 -0.67 8.35 5.41
C PHE A 37 0.51 8.65 6.34
N ALA A 38 0.82 9.93 6.57
CA ALA A 38 1.85 10.33 7.53
C ALA A 38 1.52 9.87 8.97
N ARG A 39 0.25 9.93 9.39
CA ARG A 39 -0.18 9.44 10.70
C ARG A 39 -0.09 7.93 10.82
N LEU A 40 -0.44 7.20 9.76
CA LEU A 40 -0.32 5.76 9.73
C LEU A 40 1.15 5.34 9.90
N LEU A 41 2.09 5.96 9.16
CA LEU A 41 3.53 5.70 9.32
C LEU A 41 4.04 6.08 10.72
N HIS A 42 3.59 7.21 11.25
CA HIS A 42 3.93 7.63 12.60
C HIS A 42 3.41 6.65 13.66
N GLY A 43 2.18 6.16 13.50
CA GLY A 43 1.60 5.14 14.38
C GLY A 43 2.40 3.83 14.37
N SER A 44 2.83 3.38 13.18
CA SER A 44 3.71 2.20 13.05
C SER A 44 5.06 2.39 13.73
N LEU A 45 5.65 3.59 13.62
CA LEU A 45 6.88 3.92 14.34
C LEU A 45 6.67 3.87 15.85
N VAL A 46 5.59 4.50 16.35
CA VAL A 46 5.25 4.49 17.79
C VAL A 46 5.07 3.06 18.30
N ALA A 47 4.28 2.24 17.62
CA ALA A 47 4.06 0.84 17.97
C ALA A 47 5.38 0.04 18.04
N THR A 48 6.31 0.31 17.12
CA THR A 48 7.63 -0.32 17.10
C THR A 48 8.50 0.11 18.28
N VAL A 49 8.58 1.41 18.58
CA VAL A 49 9.45 1.90 19.66
C VAL A 49 8.90 1.64 21.06
N THR A 50 7.59 1.39 21.19
CA THR A 50 6.94 1.04 22.45
C THR A 50 6.71 -0.46 22.62
N ASP A 51 7.22 -1.30 21.71
CA ASP A 51 7.01 -2.76 21.70
C ASP A 51 5.52 -3.15 21.81
N SER A 52 4.65 -2.33 21.19
CA SER A 52 3.20 -2.45 21.25
C SER A 52 2.67 -2.81 19.87
N TYR A 53 2.99 -4.03 19.41
CA TYR A 53 2.62 -4.48 18.08
C TYR A 53 1.11 -4.31 17.82
N GLU A 54 0.80 -3.64 16.71
CA GLU A 54 -0.53 -3.47 16.17
C GLU A 54 -0.43 -3.65 14.64
N ASP A 55 -1.41 -4.32 14.04
CA ASP A 55 -1.38 -4.54 12.60
C ASP A 55 -1.62 -3.21 11.84
N PHE A 56 -1.10 -3.17 10.60
CA PHE A 56 -1.10 -1.97 9.77
C PHE A 56 -2.53 -1.44 9.48
N ALA A 57 -3.52 -2.34 9.34
CA ALA A 57 -4.89 -1.95 9.07
C ALA A 57 -5.55 -1.31 10.31
N SER A 58 -5.27 -1.82 11.50
CA SER A 58 -5.72 -1.26 12.78
C SER A 58 -5.14 0.13 13.02
N ILE A 59 -3.83 0.33 12.80
CA ILE A 59 -3.19 1.65 12.85
C ILE A 59 -3.80 2.59 11.80
N GLY A 60 -4.02 2.10 10.58
CA GLY A 60 -4.65 2.88 9.50
C GLY A 60 -6.07 3.32 9.81
N ARG A 61 -6.88 2.45 10.43
CA ARG A 61 -8.24 2.78 10.89
C ARG A 61 -8.22 3.87 11.96
N ARG A 62 -7.36 3.72 12.98
CA ARG A 62 -7.19 4.74 14.03
C ARG A 62 -6.73 6.08 13.47
N ALA A 63 -5.82 6.06 12.50
CA ALA A 63 -5.37 7.25 11.80
C ALA A 63 -6.52 7.93 11.04
N LEU A 64 -7.39 7.17 10.35
CA LEU A 64 -8.59 7.71 9.68
C LEU A 64 -9.54 8.38 10.68
N ASP A 65 -9.85 7.68 11.78
CA ASP A 65 -10.74 8.21 12.81
C ASP A 65 -10.19 9.52 13.41
N ALA A 66 -8.87 9.60 13.63
CA ALA A 66 -8.21 10.82 14.11
C ALA A 66 -8.24 11.97 13.08
N VAL A 67 -8.04 11.68 11.79
CA VAL A 67 -8.13 12.65 10.69
C VAL A 67 -9.55 13.20 10.55
N ALA A 68 -10.55 12.33 10.65
CA ALA A 68 -11.96 12.70 10.59
C ALA A 68 -12.39 13.54 11.78
N SER A 69 -12.04 13.12 13.00
CA SER A 69 -12.37 13.83 14.22
C SER A 69 -11.82 15.26 14.22
N ARG A 70 -10.57 15.46 13.77
CA ARG A 70 -9.96 16.79 13.62
C ARG A 70 -10.68 17.71 12.63
N ARG A 71 -11.45 17.14 11.70
CA ARG A 71 -12.25 17.85 10.71
C ARG A 71 -13.72 17.98 11.13
N GLY A 72 -14.06 17.62 12.37
CA GLY A 72 -15.44 17.65 12.86
C GLY A 72 -16.35 16.62 12.18
N ARG A 73 -15.77 15.58 11.57
CA ARG A 73 -16.52 14.50 10.90
C ARG A 73 -16.37 13.19 11.65
N LYS A 74 -17.35 12.33 11.49
CA LYS A 74 -17.30 10.92 11.87
C LYS A 74 -17.45 10.11 10.60
N LEU A 75 -16.52 9.19 10.36
CA LEU A 75 -16.61 8.29 9.22
C LEU A 75 -17.51 7.11 9.55
N GLU A 76 -18.38 6.77 8.62
CA GLU A 76 -19.14 5.54 8.68
C GLU A 76 -18.21 4.32 8.50
N PRO A 77 -18.57 3.14 9.04
CA PRO A 77 -17.76 1.93 8.87
C PRO A 77 -17.44 1.63 7.39
N ALA A 78 -18.43 1.76 6.51
CA ALA A 78 -18.27 1.49 5.08
C ALA A 78 -17.25 2.41 4.38
N GLU A 79 -17.19 3.69 4.77
CA GLU A 79 -16.23 4.65 4.21
C GLU A 79 -14.79 4.28 4.60
N ARG A 80 -14.60 3.88 5.86
CA ARG A 80 -13.30 3.43 6.38
C ARG A 80 -12.85 2.14 5.69
N ASP A 81 -13.77 1.19 5.57
CA ASP A 81 -13.48 -0.11 4.98
C ASP A 81 -13.17 0.04 3.48
N ALA A 82 -13.85 0.94 2.76
CA ALA A 82 -13.53 1.25 1.37
C ALA A 82 -12.10 1.80 1.21
N ILE A 83 -11.71 2.79 2.03
CA ILE A 83 -10.35 3.36 1.98
C ILE A 83 -9.30 2.28 2.28
N LEU A 84 -9.51 1.48 3.33
CA LEU A 84 -8.56 0.43 3.72
C LEU A 84 -8.49 -0.71 2.71
N ALA A 85 -9.60 -1.07 2.07
CA ALA A 85 -9.61 -2.06 0.99
C ALA A 85 -8.82 -1.56 -0.22
N THR A 86 -9.01 -0.29 -0.63
CA THR A 86 -8.21 0.30 -1.72
C THR A 86 -6.71 0.30 -1.41
N MET A 87 -6.31 0.52 -0.15
CA MET A 87 -4.91 0.45 0.28
C MET A 87 -4.29 -0.95 0.09
N LEU A 88 -5.09 -2.01 0.08
CA LEU A 88 -4.62 -3.38 -0.14
C LEU A 88 -4.50 -3.74 -1.64
N GLU A 89 -5.09 -2.93 -2.52
CA GLU A 89 -5.21 -3.20 -3.96
C GLU A 89 -4.52 -2.12 -4.81
N LEU A 90 -3.53 -1.42 -4.24
CA LEU A 90 -2.83 -0.35 -4.94
C LEU A 90 -2.17 -0.88 -6.22
N PRO A 91 -2.41 -0.22 -7.38
CA PRO A 91 -1.74 -0.59 -8.61
C PRO A 91 -0.26 -0.19 -8.55
N ALA A 92 0.58 -0.86 -9.34
CA ALA A 92 1.94 -0.41 -9.55
C ALA A 92 1.97 0.89 -10.36
N HIS A 93 2.95 1.76 -10.10
CA HIS A 93 3.20 2.92 -10.98
C HIS A 93 3.49 2.44 -12.42
N PRO A 94 3.05 3.15 -13.47
CA PRO A 94 3.16 2.71 -14.86
C PRO A 94 4.57 2.31 -15.30
N GLU A 95 5.58 3.00 -14.77
CA GLU A 95 6.99 2.80 -15.08
C GLU A 95 7.65 1.62 -14.35
N VAL A 96 7.06 1.15 -13.25
CA VAL A 96 7.66 0.14 -12.36
C VAL A 96 7.90 -1.19 -13.07
N PRO A 97 6.94 -1.77 -13.82
CA PRO A 97 7.17 -3.03 -14.52
C PRO A 97 8.35 -2.98 -15.49
N ASP A 98 8.50 -1.90 -16.25
CA ASP A 98 9.61 -1.72 -17.19
C ASP A 98 10.94 -1.47 -16.49
N ALA A 99 10.95 -0.66 -15.43
CA ALA A 99 12.16 -0.42 -14.64
C ALA A 99 12.69 -1.72 -14.01
N LEU A 100 11.81 -2.55 -13.43
CA LEU A 100 12.20 -3.83 -12.83
C LEU A 100 12.66 -4.85 -13.89
N ARG A 101 12.04 -4.88 -15.07
CA ARG A 101 12.51 -5.70 -16.21
C ARG A 101 13.93 -5.33 -16.62
N ARG A 102 14.22 -4.03 -16.73
CA ARG A 102 15.57 -3.54 -17.08
C ARG A 102 16.61 -3.90 -16.02
N LEU A 103 16.26 -3.78 -14.74
CA LEU A 103 17.16 -4.18 -13.64
C LEU A 103 17.44 -5.69 -13.64
N LYS A 104 16.46 -6.53 -13.98
CA LYS A 104 16.65 -7.98 -14.08
C LYS A 104 17.49 -8.39 -15.30
N GLY A 105 17.45 -7.60 -16.37
CA GLY A 105 18.17 -7.84 -17.62
C GLY A 105 19.64 -7.43 -17.62
N THR A 106 20.18 -6.91 -16.50
CA THR A 106 21.60 -6.54 -16.44
C THR A 106 22.50 -7.75 -16.28
N GLU A 107 23.72 -7.70 -16.84
CA GLU A 107 24.73 -8.77 -16.72
C GLU A 107 25.19 -9.03 -15.27
N THR A 108 25.00 -8.06 -14.37
CA THR A 108 25.29 -8.23 -12.95
C THR A 108 24.14 -8.97 -12.27
N PRO A 109 24.39 -10.04 -11.50
CA PRO A 109 23.34 -10.72 -10.76
C PRO A 109 22.75 -9.79 -9.69
N ILE A 110 21.53 -9.32 -9.92
CA ILE A 110 20.75 -8.47 -9.01
C ILE A 110 19.65 -9.30 -8.34
N ARG A 111 19.50 -9.17 -7.03
CA ARG A 111 18.40 -9.74 -6.25
C ARG A 111 17.49 -8.60 -5.81
N LEU A 112 16.22 -8.66 -6.21
CA LEU A 112 15.19 -7.69 -5.86
C LEU A 112 14.41 -8.24 -4.66
N THR A 113 14.24 -7.43 -3.62
CA THR A 113 13.39 -7.77 -2.48
C THR A 113 12.66 -6.53 -1.97
N THR A 114 11.62 -6.73 -1.16
CA THR A 114 10.73 -5.69 -0.66
C THR A 114 10.74 -5.64 0.86
N CYS A 115 10.53 -4.44 1.43
CA CYS A 115 10.41 -4.24 2.88
C CYS A 115 9.05 -4.62 3.48
N ILE A 116 8.00 -4.94 2.71
CA ILE A 116 6.67 -5.34 3.23
C ILE A 116 5.91 -6.31 2.28
N PHE A 117 4.91 -7.02 2.84
CA PHE A 117 4.18 -8.20 2.34
C PHE A 117 4.39 -8.59 0.86
N ARG A 118 4.91 -9.82 0.69
CA ARG A 118 5.11 -10.61 -0.54
C ARG A 118 4.47 -10.02 -1.83
N VAL A 119 5.23 -9.23 -2.57
CA VAL A 119 4.97 -8.94 -3.99
C VAL A 119 5.38 -10.17 -4.80
N THR A 120 4.43 -11.04 -5.16
CA THR A 120 4.70 -12.06 -6.16
C THR A 120 4.63 -11.43 -7.54
N CYS A 121 5.80 -11.20 -8.15
CA CYS A 121 5.90 -11.00 -9.59
C CYS A 121 5.68 -12.37 -10.26
N ASP A 122 4.42 -12.80 -10.41
CA ASP A 122 4.08 -13.93 -11.27
C ASP A 122 3.31 -13.41 -12.49
N ALA A 123 4.01 -13.36 -13.63
CA ALA A 123 3.47 -13.03 -14.93
C ALA A 123 3.01 -14.31 -15.66
N THR A 124 2.35 -15.23 -14.95
CA THR A 124 1.83 -16.47 -15.53
C THR A 124 0.30 -16.41 -15.60
N PRO A 125 -0.31 -16.49 -16.81
CA PRO A 125 -1.77 -16.51 -16.92
C PRO A 125 -2.31 -17.76 -16.24
N ARG A 126 -3.22 -17.55 -15.28
CA ARG A 126 -3.94 -18.59 -14.55
C ARG A 126 -4.77 -19.38 -15.56
N ARG A 127 -4.33 -20.58 -15.94
CA ARG A 127 -5.13 -21.53 -16.73
C ARG A 127 -6.37 -21.88 -15.93
N GLU A 128 -7.54 -21.60 -16.50
CA GLU A 128 -8.81 -22.13 -16.04
C GLU A 128 -8.73 -23.65 -16.04
N ALA A 129 -8.92 -24.25 -14.86
CA ALA A 129 -9.14 -25.68 -14.75
C ALA A 129 -10.54 -25.97 -15.30
N SER A 130 -10.57 -26.49 -16.52
CA SER A 130 -11.72 -27.10 -17.15
C SER A 130 -12.30 -28.18 -16.23
N ALA A 131 -13.60 -28.06 -15.94
CA ALA A 131 -14.40 -29.14 -15.39
C ALA A 131 -14.46 -30.33 -16.36
N GLY A 132 -14.28 -31.52 -15.81
CA GLY A 132 -14.43 -32.85 -16.41
C GLY A 132 -13.92 -33.84 -15.38
N THR A 133 -14.66 -34.80 -14.86
CA THR A 133 -15.86 -35.53 -15.33
C THR A 133 -16.73 -35.85 -14.14
#